data_AF-A0A2G9TF12-F1
#
_entry.id   AF-A0A2G9TF12-F1
#
_cell.length_a   1.000
_cell.length_b   1.000
_cell.length_c   1.000
_cell.angle_alpha   90.00
_cell.angle_beta   90.00
_cell.angle_gamma   90.00
#
_symmetry.space_group_name_H-M   'P 1'
#
loop_
_entity.id
_entity.type
_entity.pdbx_description
1 polymer ?
#
loop_
_entity_poly.entity_id
_entity_poly.type
_entity_poly.pdbx_seq_one_letter_code
_entity_poly.pdbx_strand_id
1 'polypeptide(L)' 'MDSHSAGLGGGHFMTIYNATTQQCTVIDAREVAPKAATEEMFKDRWNASRIGELQRKSQK' A
#
# COMPACT_ATOMS: atom_id res chain seq x y z
N MET A 1 5.63 18.83 7.66
CA MET A 1 5.08 17.47 7.41
C MET A 1 4.92 17.37 5.90
N ASP A 2 5.76 16.58 5.25
CA ASP A 2 5.78 16.47 3.79
C ASP A 2 4.73 15.46 3.34
N SER A 3 3.60 15.94 2.83
CA SER A 3 2.47 15.11 2.39
C SER A 3 2.79 14.15 1.24
N HIS A 4 3.92 14.37 0.56
CA HIS A 4 4.41 13.49 -0.51
C HIS A 4 5.10 12.23 0.03
N SER A 5 5.55 12.25 1.28
CA SER A 5 6.42 11.20 1.83
C SER A 5 5.65 10.19 2.69
N ALA A 6 4.55 10.61 3.31
CA ALA A 6 3.74 9.75 4.16
C ALA A 6 2.28 10.22 4.20
N GLY A 7 1.36 9.28 4.38
CA GLY A 7 -0.05 9.57 4.50
C GLY A 7 -0.89 8.30 4.64
N LEU A 8 -2.20 8.48 4.86
CA LEU A 8 -3.15 7.37 5.04
C LEU A 8 -3.35 6.51 3.78
N GLY A 9 -2.96 7.02 2.61
CA GLY A 9 -3.14 6.34 1.32
C GLY A 9 -2.02 5.38 0.93
N GLY A 10 -0.98 5.25 1.77
CA GLY A 10 0.11 4.30 1.57
C GLY A 10 0.18 3.27 2.71
N GLY A 11 1.38 2.76 2.98
CA GLY A 11 1.65 1.84 4.07
C GLY A 11 2.84 2.27 4.93
N HIS A 12 2.95 1.70 6.13
CA HIS A 12 4.09 1.95 7.00
C HIS A 12 4.44 0.73 7.87
N PHE A 13 5.67 0.74 8.40
CA PHE A 13 6.07 -0.10 9.52
C PHE A 13 6.25 0.77 10.75
N MET A 14 5.64 0.40 11.87
CA MET A 14 5.84 1.11 13.15
C MET A 14 6.33 0.14 14.21
N THR A 15 7.57 0.32 14.60
CA THR A 15 8.17 -0.41 15.72
C THR A 15 7.90 0.35 17.00
N ILE A 16 7.21 -0.30 17.93
CA ILE A 16 6.90 0.21 19.26
C ILE A 16 7.68 -0.62 20.27
N TYR A 17 8.53 0.04 21.05
CA TYR A 17 9.18 -0.57 22.20
C TYR A 17 8.40 -0.25 23.48
N ASN A 18 7.91 -1.28 24.15
CA ASN A 18 7.31 -1.14 25.47
C ASN A 18 8.39 -1.37 26.53
N ALA A 19 8.82 -0.30 27.19
CA ALA A 19 9.87 -0.35 28.20
C ALA A 19 9.46 -1.11 29.48
N THR A 20 8.17 -1.16 29.80
CA THR A 20 7.65 -1.88 30.98
C THR A 20 7.65 -3.38 30.76
N THR A 21 7.29 -3.85 29.57
CA THR A 21 7.29 -5.28 29.22
C THR A 21 8.57 -5.74 28.51
N GLN A 22 9.50 -4.81 28.23
CA GLN A 22 10.75 -5.00 27.48
C GLN A 22 10.56 -5.69 26.12
N GLN A 23 9.42 -5.42 25.48
CA GLN A 23 9.05 -6.06 24.22
C GLN A 23 8.96 -5.05 23.08
N CYS A 24 9.48 -5.44 21.92
CA CYS A 24 9.30 -4.73 20.67
C CYS A 24 8.11 -5.34 19.91
N THR A 25 7.14 -4.51 19.55
CA THR A 25 6.05 -4.89 18.63
C THR A 25 6.20 -4.10 17.35
N VAL A 26 6.08 -4.75 16.20
CA VAL A 26 6.09 -4.07 14.90
C VAL A 26 4.69 -4.15 14.31
N ILE A 27 4.10 -2.99 14.02
CA ILE A 27 2.86 -2.87 13.26
C ILE A 27 3.23 -2.86 11.78
N ASP A 28 2.85 -3.92 11.06
CA ASP A 28 2.96 -4.01 9.60
C ASP A 28 1.65 -3.55 8.97
N ALA A 29 1.66 -2.34 8.41
CA ALA A 29 0.55 -1.74 7.69
C ALA A 29 0.88 -1.57 6.21
N ARG A 30 1.57 -2.55 5.60
CA ARG A 30 1.81 -2.56 4.14
C ARG A 30 0.53 -2.67 3.33
N GLU A 31 0.53 -2.03 2.18
CA GLU A 31 -0.54 -2.19 1.19
C GLU A 31 -0.55 -3.61 0.61
N VAL A 32 -1.75 -4.12 0.32
CA VAL A 32 -1.95 -5.45 -0.27
C VAL A 32 -2.68 -5.31 -1.59
N ALA A 33 -2.25 -6.08 -2.58
CA ALA A 33 -2.91 -6.12 -3.87
C ALA A 33 -4.39 -6.53 -3.70
N PRO A 34 -5.34 -5.89 -4.42
CA PRO A 34 -6.74 -6.22 -4.31
C PRO A 34 -7.00 -7.65 -4.79
N LYS A 35 -8.06 -8.29 -4.29
CA LYS A 35 -8.45 -9.67 -4.68
C LYS A 35 -8.62 -9.87 -6.20
N ALA A 36 -8.94 -8.81 -6.93
CA ALA A 36 -9.12 -8.84 -8.38
C ALA A 36 -7.82 -8.60 -9.18
N ALA A 37 -6.66 -8.46 -8.51
CA ALA A 37 -5.37 -8.34 -9.17
C ALA A 37 -4.98 -9.68 -9.83
N THR A 38 -4.26 -9.59 -10.96
CA THR A 38 -3.72 -10.74 -11.68
C THR A 38 -2.25 -10.49 -12.00
N GLU A 39 -1.46 -11.54 -12.16
CA GLU A 39 0.00 -11.41 -12.39
C GLU A 39 0.33 -10.61 -13.66
N GLU A 40 -0.49 -10.73 -14.71
CA GLU A 40 -0.28 -10.05 -15.98
C GLU A 40 -1.03 -8.72 -16.12
N MET A 41 -1.53 -8.14 -15.01
CA MET A 41 -2.43 -6.97 -15.04
C MET A 41 -1.87 -5.73 -15.76
N PHE A 42 -0.54 -5.59 -15.86
CA PHE A 42 0.11 -4.48 -16.56
C PHE A 42 0.90 -4.88 -17.81
N LYS A 43 0.90 -6.18 -18.18
CA LYS A 43 1.64 -6.67 -19.36
C LYS A 43 1.01 -6.10 -20.63
N ASP A 44 1.84 -5.49 -21.48
CA ASP A 44 1.46 -4.85 -22.76
C ASP A 44 0.31 -3.81 -22.68
N ARG A 45 0.00 -3.34 -21.47
CA ARG A 45 -1.11 -2.40 -21.20
C ARG A 45 -0.57 -1.08 -20.66
N TRP A 46 0.12 -0.32 -21.52
CA TRP A 46 0.73 0.96 -21.18
C TRP A 46 -0.24 1.94 -20.50
N ASN A 47 -1.47 2.02 -21.01
CA ASN A 47 -2.52 2.89 -20.46
C ASN A 47 -2.95 2.48 -19.05
N ALA A 48 -3.07 1.17 -18.79
CA ALA A 48 -3.46 0.66 -17.48
C ALA A 48 -2.32 0.82 -16.46
N SER A 49 -1.07 0.67 -16.90
CA SER A 49 0.12 0.91 -16.07
C SER A 49 0.24 2.37 -15.62
N ARG A 50 -0.20 3.34 -16.43
CA ARG A 50 -0.07 4.76 -16.11
C ARG A 50 -1.10 5.28 -15.10
N ILE A 51 -2.26 4.63 -15.03
CA ILE A 51 -3.43 5.08 -14.25
C ILE A 51 -3.72 4.13 -13.08
N GLY A 52 -3.23 2.89 -13.12
CA GLY A 52 -3.53 1.85 -12.16
C GLY A 52 -4.87 1.17 -12.42
N GLU A 53 -4.92 -0.17 -12.36
CA GLU A 53 -6.14 -0.92 -12.70
C GLU A 53 -7.31 -0.70 -11.71
N LEU A 54 -7.00 -0.37 -10.45
CA LEU A 54 -7.99 -0.07 -9.41
C LEU A 54 -8.75 1.24 -9.70
N GLN A 55 -8.07 2.30 -10.15
CA GLN A 55 -8.71 3.59 -10.41
C GLN A 55 -9.69 3.52 -11.59
N ARG A 56 -9.44 2.65 -12.57
CA ARG A 56 -10.35 2.45 -13.72
C ARG A 56 -11.69 1.83 -13.32
N LYS A 57 -11.73 0.93 -12.33
CA LYS A 57 -12.99 0.29 -11.91
C LYS A 57 -13.91 1.21 -11.11
N SER A 58 -13.37 2.26 -10.49
CA SER A 58 -14.16 3.23 -9.72
C SER A 58 -14.88 4.29 -10.58
N GLN A 59 -14.60 4.36 -11.90
CA GLN A 59 -15.22 5.33 -12.82
C GLN A 59 -16.28 4.69 -13.75
N LYS A 60 -16.79 3.51 -13.41
CA LYS A 60 -17.96 2.89 -14.03
C LYS A 60 -19.05 2.71 -12.99
#